data_AF-A0A7C1UX56-F1
#
_entry.id   AF-A0A7C1UX56-F1
#
_cell.length_a   1.000
_cell.length_b   1.000
_cell.length_c   1.000
_cell.angle_alpha   90.00
_cell.angle_beta   90.00
_cell.angle_gamma   90.00
#
_symmetry.space_group_name_H-M   'P 1'
#
loop_
_entity.id
_entity.type
_entity.pdbx_description
1 polymer ?
#
loop_
_entity_poly.entity_id
_entity_poly.type
_entity_poly.pdbx_seq_one_letter_code
_entity_poly.pdbx_strand_id
1 'polypeptide(L)'
;MLFPAYTDAVIYSQILSLLIIGSFATIPSTILRAQKRVRPLYLLQSSSAIIQIALLVILIPEFGLIGAVVARVATQLTAAIVSFLLLSRIIKLSNST
;
A
#
# COMPACT_ATOMS: atom_id res chain seq x y z
N MET A 1 12.68 16.25 32.16
CA MET A 1 12.63 15.65 30.80
C MET A 1 11.59 14.54 30.85
N LEU A 2 10.42 14.73 30.23
CA LEU A 2 9.24 13.86 30.41
C LEU A 2 9.08 12.77 29.34
N PHE A 3 10.08 12.52 28.50
CA PHE A 3 10.05 11.42 27.54
C PHE A 3 11.45 10.81 27.40
N PRO A 4 11.63 9.50 27.68
CA PRO A 4 12.88 8.83 27.35
C PRO A 4 13.09 8.89 25.83
N ALA A 5 14.33 9.10 25.40
CA ALA A 5 14.68 9.12 23.98
C ALA A 5 14.58 7.69 23.43
N TYR A 6 13.49 7.37 22.73
CA TYR A 6 13.29 6.09 22.05
C TYR A 6 14.11 6.03 20.77
N THR A 7 15.43 5.95 20.90
CA THR A 7 16.36 5.87 19.76
C THR A 7 16.07 4.67 18.86
N ASP A 8 15.58 3.56 19.43
CA ASP A 8 15.21 2.36 18.68
C ASP A 8 14.02 2.59 17.74
N ALA A 9 13.14 3.56 18.04
CA ALA A 9 11.97 3.87 17.23
C ALA A 9 12.29 4.70 15.97
N VAL A 10 13.50 5.27 15.90
CA VAL A 10 13.92 6.17 14.82
C VAL A 10 13.90 5.44 13.47
N ILE A 11 14.49 4.24 13.41
CA ILE A 11 14.58 3.45 12.17
C ILE A 11 13.18 3.06 11.67
N TYR A 12 12.29 2.61 12.57
CA TYR A 12 10.91 2.26 12.19
C TYR A 12 10.16 3.45 11.61
N SER A 13 10.32 4.63 12.22
CA SER A 13 9.66 5.86 11.77
C SER A 13 10.19 6.33 10.42
N GLN A 14 11.50 6.21 10.18
CA GLN A 14 12.11 6.51 8.90
C GLN A 14 11.57 5.61 7.78
N ILE A 15 11.47 4.30 8.01
CA ILE A 15 10.91 3.38 7.02
C ILE A 15 9.42 3.67 6.79
N LEU A 16 8.65 3.89 7.85
CA LEU A 16 7.22 4.24 7.74
C LEU A 16 6.97 5.56 7.02
N SER A 17 7.92 6.50 7.01
CA SER A 17 7.77 7.74 6.25
C SER A 17 7.61 7.49 4.74
N LEU A 18 8.09 6.35 4.22
CA LEU A 18 7.88 5.93 2.82
C LEU A 18 6.41 5.70 2.48
N LEU A 19 5.54 5.45 3.48
CA LEU A 19 4.10 5.33 3.27
C LEU A 19 3.50 6.60 2.66
N ILE A 20 4.11 7.77 2.86
CA ILE A 20 3.68 9.04 2.26
C ILE A 20 3.59 8.93 0.74
N ILE A 21 4.54 8.22 0.11
CA ILE A 21 4.56 7.98 -1.34
C ILE A 21 3.37 7.08 -1.73
N GLY A 22 3.10 6.05 -0.93
CA GLY A 22 1.98 5.15 -1.14
C GLY A 22 0.60 5.80 -0.95
N SER A 23 0.50 6.91 -0.21
CA SER A 23 -0.74 7.65 0.01
C SER A 23 -1.38 8.18 -1.28
N PHE A 24 -0.59 8.45 -2.32
CA PHE A 24 -1.10 8.89 -3.62
C PHE A 24 -1.99 7.85 -4.32
N ALA A 25 -1.96 6.58 -3.89
CA ALA A 25 -2.89 5.52 -4.32
C ALA A 25 -4.37 5.81 -4.02
N THR A 26 -4.64 6.76 -3.12
CA THR A 26 -6.00 7.20 -2.80
C THR A 26 -6.68 7.89 -3.99
N ILE A 27 -5.92 8.55 -4.88
CA ILE A 27 -6.48 9.27 -6.02
C ILE A 27 -7.05 8.27 -7.06
N PRO A 28 -6.30 7.28 -7.58
CA PRO A 28 -6.85 6.30 -8.52
C PRO A 28 -8.04 5.52 -7.94
N SER A 29 -7.94 5.08 -6.69
CA SER A 29 -9.01 4.32 -6.03
C SER A 29 -10.29 5.15 -5.85
N THR A 30 -10.17 6.45 -5.56
CA THR A 30 -11.31 7.38 -5.50
C THR A 30 -11.96 7.56 -6.86
N ILE A 31 -11.17 7.71 -7.93
CA ILE A 31 -11.70 7.82 -9.30
C ILE A 31 -12.45 6.55 -9.71
N LEU A 32 -11.87 5.37 -9.45
CA LEU A 32 -12.52 4.08 -9.74
C LEU A 32 -13.85 3.93 -8.98
N ARG A 33 -13.91 4.43 -7.74
CA ARG A 33 -15.13 4.46 -6.93
C ARG A 33 -16.16 5.43 -7.50
N ALA A 34 -15.76 6.62 -7.93
CA ALA A 34 -16.63 7.60 -8.58
C ALA A 34 -17.24 7.06 -9.90
N GLN A 35 -16.44 6.32 -10.69
CA GLN A 35 -16.90 5.67 -11.92
C GLN A 35 -17.75 4.40 -11.68
N LYS A 36 -18.09 4.09 -10.41
CA LYS A 36 -18.80 2.86 -10.00
C LYS A 36 -18.15 1.56 -10.53
N ARG A 37 -16.83 1.55 -10.68
CA ARG A 37 -16.07 0.37 -11.15
C ARG A 37 -15.81 -0.57 -9.97
N VAL A 38 -16.82 -1.33 -9.58
CA VAL A 38 -16.78 -2.17 -8.37
C VAL A 38 -15.82 -3.37 -8.53
N ARG A 39 -15.80 -4.03 -9.69
CA ARG A 39 -14.90 -5.16 -9.98
C ARG A 39 -13.41 -4.85 -9.74
N PRO A 40 -12.83 -3.78 -10.31
CA PRO A 40 -11.42 -3.48 -10.07
C PRO A 40 -11.12 -3.03 -8.63
N LEU A 41 -12.07 -2.41 -7.94
CA LEU A 41 -11.91 -2.09 -6.52
C LEU A 41 -11.84 -3.34 -5.64
N TYR A 42 -12.58 -4.40 -5.97
CA TYR A 42 -12.45 -5.69 -5.30
C TYR A 42 -11.09 -6.31 -5.57
N LEU A 43 -10.64 -6.35 -6.83
CA LEU A 43 -9.32 -6.87 -7.16
C LEU A 43 -8.21 -6.13 -6.39
N LEU A 44 -8.29 -4.80 -6.30
CA LEU A 44 -7.32 -3.99 -5.58
C LEU A 44 -7.33 -4.26 -4.07
N GLN A 45 -8.50 -4.30 -3.44
CA GLN A 45 -8.60 -4.56 -2.01
C GLN A 45 -8.21 -5.99 -1.63
N SER A 46 -8.70 -6.99 -2.37
CA SER A 46 -8.38 -8.39 -2.12
C SER A 46 -6.91 -8.70 -2.36
N SER A 47 -6.32 -8.21 -3.47
CA SER A 47 -4.89 -8.42 -3.73
C SER A 47 -4.01 -7.75 -2.68
N SER A 48 -4.32 -6.51 -2.29
CA SER A 48 -3.60 -5.81 -1.23
C SER A 48 -3.65 -6.60 0.09
N ALA A 49 -4.82 -7.09 0.50
CA ALA A 49 -4.98 -7.88 1.72
C ALA A 49 -4.18 -9.19 1.66
N ILE A 50 -4.23 -9.92 0.54
CA ILE A 50 -3.48 -11.17 0.35
C ILE A 50 -1.97 -10.90 0.40
N ILE A 51 -1.48 -9.87 -0.29
CA ILE A 51 -0.07 -9.47 -0.26
C ILE A 51 0.35 -9.10 1.16
N GLN A 52 -0.48 -8.36 1.89
CA GLN A 52 -0.18 -7.98 3.27
C GLN A 52 -0.05 -9.18 4.18
N ILE A 53 -1.01 -10.11 4.13
CA ILE A 53 -0.99 -11.32 4.95
C ILE A 53 0.25 -12.15 4.61
N ALA A 54 0.53 -12.36 3.32
CA ALA A 54 1.70 -13.12 2.88
C ALA A 54 3.00 -12.48 3.39
N LEU A 55 3.16 -11.17 3.24
CA LEU A 55 4.36 -10.47 3.71
C LEU A 55 4.46 -10.49 5.24
N LEU A 56 3.37 -10.33 5.98
CA LEU A 56 3.41 -10.41 7.45
C LEU A 56 3.82 -11.81 7.91
N VAL A 57 3.25 -12.87 7.33
CA VAL A 57 3.57 -14.26 7.68
C VAL A 57 5.03 -14.61 7.37
N ILE A 58 5.61 -14.05 6.29
CA ILE A 58 7.00 -14.33 5.90
C ILE A 58 7.99 -13.46 6.67
N LEU A 59 7.74 -12.15 6.79
CA LEU A 59 8.73 -11.21 7.32
C LEU A 59 8.74 -11.12 8.85
N ILE A 60 7.60 -11.35 9.53
CA ILE A 60 7.56 -11.25 10.99
C ILE A 60 8.39 -12.34 11.67
N PRO A 61 8.33 -13.62 11.27
CA PRO A 61 9.15 -14.65 11.93
C PRO A 61 10.65 -14.41 11.80
N GLU A 62 11.10 -13.94 10.62
CA GLU A 62 12.53 -13.73 10.34
C GLU A 62 13.08 -12.41 10.90
N PHE A 63 12.26 -11.34 10.93
CA PHE A 63 12.72 -9.98 11.23
C PHE A 63 11.97 -9.30 12.38
N GLY A 64 10.95 -9.93 12.97
CA GLY A 64 10.15 -9.35 14.05
C GLY A 64 9.41 -8.07 13.64
N LEU A 65 9.52 -7.03 14.47
CA LEU A 65 8.80 -5.76 14.27
C LEU A 65 9.22 -5.03 12.98
N ILE A 66 10.51 -5.05 12.62
CA ILE A 66 10.94 -4.40 11.38
C ILE A 66 10.33 -5.10 10.17
N GLY A 67 10.14 -6.42 10.24
CA GLY A 67 9.43 -7.20 9.23
C GLY A 67 8.00 -6.73 9.04
N ALA A 68 7.28 -6.45 10.13
CA ALA A 68 5.92 -5.89 10.05
C ALA A 68 5.89 -4.49 9.42
N VAL A 69 6.86 -3.63 9.75
CA VAL A 69 6.99 -2.28 9.17
C VAL A 69 7.28 -2.36 7.67
N VAL A 70 8.24 -3.18 7.26
CA VAL A 70 8.58 -3.39 5.85
C VAL A 70 7.42 -4.00 5.08
N ALA A 71 6.72 -5.00 5.65
CA ALA A 71 5.53 -5.57 5.06
C ALA A 71 4.46 -4.49 4.80
N ARG A 72 4.20 -3.61 5.79
CA ARG A 72 3.25 -2.50 5.65
C ARG A 72 3.62 -1.58 4.48
N VAL A 73 4.89 -1.17 4.39
CA VAL A 73 5.39 -0.29 3.32
C VAL A 73 5.29 -0.97 1.96
N ALA A 74 5.78 -2.19 1.85
CA ALA A 74 5.77 -2.95 0.61
C ALA A 74 4.34 -3.17 0.09
N THR A 75 3.40 -3.59 0.95
CA THR A 75 1.99 -3.71 0.57
C THR A 75 1.44 -2.38 0.05
N GLN A 76 1.66 -1.27 0.77
CA GLN A 76 1.08 0.00 0.36
C GLN A 76 1.65 0.52 -0.97
N LEU A 77 2.97 0.34 -1.20
CA LEU A 77 3.59 0.69 -2.48
C LEU A 77 3.08 -0.20 -3.62
N THR A 78 2.94 -1.52 -3.40
CA THR A 78 2.38 -2.42 -4.42
C THR A 78 0.94 -2.06 -4.76
N ALA A 79 0.11 -1.74 -3.76
CA ALA A 79 -1.26 -1.28 -3.97
C ALA A 79 -1.30 0.04 -4.76
N ALA A 80 -0.38 0.97 -4.49
CA ALA A 80 -0.26 2.21 -5.25
C ALA A 80 0.03 1.96 -6.73
N ILE A 81 1.03 1.12 -7.02
CA ILE A 81 1.41 0.75 -8.39
C ILE A 81 0.24 0.07 -9.11
N VAL A 82 -0.39 -0.93 -8.48
CA VAL A 82 -1.54 -1.65 -9.07
C VAL A 82 -2.71 -0.70 -9.33
N SER A 83 -3.00 0.22 -8.40
CA SER A 83 -4.08 1.21 -8.56
C SER A 83 -3.86 2.11 -9.77
N PHE A 84 -2.61 2.56 -9.96
CA PHE A 84 -2.25 3.45 -11.04
C PHE A 84 -2.33 2.72 -12.39
N LEU A 85 -1.71 1.54 -12.49
CA LEU A 85 -1.76 0.72 -13.70
C LEU A 85 -3.19 0.39 -14.13
N LEU A 86 -4.04 0.07 -13.16
CA LEU A 86 -5.43 -0.30 -13.42
C LEU A 86 -6.24 0.90 -13.92
N LEU A 87 -6.03 2.09 -13.34
CA LEU A 87 -6.64 3.33 -13.84
C LEU A 87 -6.17 3.65 -15.26
N SER A 88 -4.85 3.62 -15.52
CA SER A 88 -4.30 3.89 -16.85
C SER A 88 -4.86 2.95 -17.92
N ARG A 89 -5.06 1.67 -17.57
CA ARG A 89 -5.68 0.69 -18.47
C ARG A 89 -7.13 1.03 -18.79
N ILE A 90 -7.91 1.46 -17.81
CA ILE A 90 -9.32 1.82 -17.99
C ILE A 90 -9.47 3.08 -18.84
N ILE A 91 -8.63 4.10 -18.60
CA ILE A 91 -8.64 5.34 -19.39
C ILE A 91 -8.32 5.02 -20.87
N LYS A 92 -7.32 4.19 -21.13
CA LYS A 92 -6.95 3.79 -22.50
C LYS A 92 -8.09 3.06 -23.22
N LEU A 93 -8.81 2.17 -22.52
CA LEU A 93 -9.96 1.45 -23.09
C LEU A 93 -11.13 2.39 -23.40
N SER A 94 -11.34 3.42 -22.57
CA SER A 94 -12.40 4.41 -22.79
C SER A 94 -12.13 5.33 -23.99
N ASN A 95 -10.87 5.56 -24.34
CA ASN A 95 -10.49 6.45 -25.44
C ASN A 95 -10.47 5.75 -26.82
N SER A 96 -10.69 4.43 -26.85
CA SER A 96 -10.64 3.59 -28.06
C SER A 96 -12.04 3.21 -28.59
N THR A 97 -13.11 3.69 -27.95
CA THR A 97 -14.52 3.52 -28.33
C THR A 97 -15.12 4.88 -28.65
#